data_AF-A6IYI2-F1
#
_entry.id   AF-A6IYI2-F1
#
_cell.length_a   1.000
_cell.length_b   1.000
_cell.length_c   1.000
_cell.angle_alpha   90.00
_cell.angle_beta   90.00
_cell.angle_gamma   90.00
#
_symmetry.space_group_name_H-M   'P 1'
#
loop_
_entity.id
_entity.type
_entity.pdbx_description
1 polymer ?
#
loop_
_entity_poly.entity_id
_entity_poly.type
_entity_poly.pdbx_seq_one_letter_code
_entity_poly.pdbx_strand_id
1 'polypeptide(L)'
;MEAAVGAPDGVDQGGAGPLEDATPMDAYLRKLGLYRKLVAKDGSCLFRAVAEQVLHSQSRHVEVRMACIRYLRDNREKFEAFIEGSFEEYLKRLENPQEWVGQVEISALSLMYRKDFVIYQEPNVSPSHVTENNFP
;
A
#
# COMPACT_ATOMS: atom_id res chain seq x y z
N MET A 1 -2.22 4.14 8.09
CA MET A 1 -1.37 3.85 6.93
C MET A 1 -1.47 5.06 6.01
N GLU A 2 -0.38 5.56 5.46
CA GLU A 2 -0.36 6.67 4.49
C GLU A 2 0.55 6.27 3.32
N ALA A 3 0.36 6.83 2.13
CA ALA A 3 1.16 6.46 0.96
C ALA A 3 2.26 7.49 0.69
N ALA A 4 3.51 7.04 0.50
CA ALA A 4 4.57 7.89 -0.03
C ALA A 4 4.59 7.80 -1.55
N VAL A 5 4.66 8.94 -2.22
CA VAL A 5 4.65 9.06 -3.69
C VAL A 5 5.86 9.86 -4.14
N GLY A 6 6.41 9.51 -5.30
CA GLY A 6 7.47 10.30 -5.94
C GLY A 6 6.96 11.69 -6.31
N ALA A 7 7.81 12.70 -6.14
CA ALA A 7 7.50 14.03 -6.64
C ALA A 7 7.35 13.99 -8.18
N PRO A 8 6.33 14.66 -8.76
CA PRO A 8 6.20 14.72 -10.21
C PRO A 8 7.38 15.46 -10.84
N ASP A 9 7.93 14.91 -11.91
CA ASP A 9 8.93 15.57 -12.75
C ASP A 9 8.28 16.72 -13.52
N GLY A 10 8.46 17.96 -13.04
CA GLY A 10 8.23 19.17 -13.82
C GLY A 10 6.83 19.79 -13.70
N VAL A 11 6.78 20.92 -13.00
CA VAL A 11 5.93 22.12 -13.19
C VAL A 11 4.52 21.86 -13.76
N ASP A 12 3.58 21.55 -12.87
CA ASP A 12 2.17 21.93 -13.08
C ASP A 12 1.83 23.06 -12.09
N GLN A 13 1.67 24.28 -12.61
CA GLN A 13 1.16 25.42 -11.85
C GLN A 13 -0.36 25.25 -11.69
N GLY A 14 -0.73 24.37 -10.75
CA GLY A 14 -2.11 24.02 -10.42
C GLY A 14 -2.34 23.99 -8.91
N GLY A 15 -2.00 25.07 -8.21
CA GLY A 15 -2.61 25.43 -6.91
C GLY A 15 -2.40 24.48 -5.73
N ALA A 16 -1.20 24.46 -5.17
CA ALA A 16 -0.98 24.33 -3.72
C ALA A 16 0.32 25.07 -3.37
N GLY A 17 0.26 26.02 -2.45
CA GLY A 17 1.45 26.74 -1.96
C GLY A 17 2.49 25.81 -1.33
N PRO A 18 3.66 26.32 -0.91
CA PRO A 18 4.71 25.49 -0.31
C PRO A 18 4.11 24.71 0.85
N LEU A 19 4.04 23.38 0.73
CA LEU A 19 3.62 22.52 1.82
C LEU A 19 4.69 22.66 2.91
N GLU A 20 4.42 23.51 3.90
CA GLU A 20 5.14 23.48 5.16
C GLU A 20 5.11 22.03 5.68
N ASP A 21 6.24 21.55 6.18
CA ASP A 21 6.32 20.18 6.67
C ASP A 21 5.39 20.03 7.88
N ALA A 22 4.22 19.42 7.68
CA ALA A 22 3.22 19.27 8.74
C ALA A 22 3.74 18.41 9.91
N THR A 23 4.71 17.52 9.65
CA THR A 23 5.36 16.67 10.66
C THR A 23 6.85 16.48 10.36
N PRO A 24 7.67 16.08 11.36
CA PRO A 24 9.06 15.68 11.12
C PRO A 24 9.22 14.59 10.06
N MET A 25 8.20 13.74 9.92
CA MET A 25 8.18 12.68 8.93
C MET A 25 7.94 13.22 7.51
N ASP A 26 7.13 14.26 7.35
CA ASP A 26 6.94 14.91 6.05
C ASP A 26 8.23 15.62 5.60
N ALA A 27 8.91 16.29 6.54
CA ALA A 27 10.24 16.87 6.29
C ALA A 27 11.27 15.82 5.86
N TYR A 28 11.26 14.65 6.51
CA TYR A 28 12.13 13.54 6.14
C TYR A 28 11.81 12.99 4.74
N LEU A 29 10.54 12.71 4.44
CA LEU A 29 10.12 12.26 3.11
C LEU A 29 10.50 13.27 2.02
N ARG A 30 10.33 14.57 2.28
CA ARG A 30 10.70 15.63 1.33
C ARG A 30 12.18 15.65 1.02
N LYS A 31 13.06 15.40 2.00
CA LYS A 31 14.51 15.26 1.77
C LYS A 31 14.86 14.10 0.83
N LEU A 32 14.00 13.09 0.77
CA LEU A 32 14.13 11.94 -0.14
C LEU A 32 13.46 12.18 -1.51
N GLY A 33 12.92 13.37 -1.77
CA GLY A 33 12.14 13.65 -2.98
C GLY A 33 10.75 13.01 -2.98
N LEU A 34 10.26 12.60 -1.81
CA LEU A 34 8.95 11.99 -1.62
C LEU A 34 8.00 12.96 -0.93
N TYR A 35 6.71 12.71 -1.06
CA TYR A 35 5.70 13.35 -0.21
C TYR A 35 4.65 12.34 0.25
N ARG A 36 4.00 12.65 1.36
CA ARG A 36 2.92 11.84 1.92
C ARG A 36 1.59 12.26 1.31
N LYS A 37 0.87 11.31 0.72
CA LYS A 37 -0.52 11.47 0.33
C LYS A 37 -1.43 10.86 1.40
N LEU A 38 -2.34 11.68 1.92
CA LEU A 38 -3.26 11.26 2.96
C LEU A 38 -4.29 10.25 2.40
N VAL A 39 -4.53 9.18 3.15
CA VAL A 39 -5.60 8.21 2.88
C VAL A 39 -6.55 8.10 4.07
N ALA A 40 -7.78 7.65 3.83
CA ALA A 40 -8.73 7.44 4.91
C ALA A 40 -8.20 6.40 5.93
N LYS A 41 -8.30 6.74 7.22
CA LYS A 41 -7.85 5.90 8.34
C LYS A 41 -8.94 4.91 8.74
N ASP A 42 -9.24 3.98 7.84
CA ASP A 42 -10.24 2.91 8.03
C ASP A 42 -9.63 1.50 7.84
N GLY A 43 -10.44 0.46 8.02
CA GLY A 43 -10.04 -0.94 7.82
C GLY A 43 -9.66 -1.30 6.37
N SER A 44 -9.76 -0.35 5.43
CA SER A 44 -9.36 -0.51 4.04
C SER A 44 -8.15 0.34 3.67
N CYS A 45 -7.46 0.96 4.63
CA CYS A 45 -6.36 1.89 4.38
C CYS A 45 -5.20 1.28 3.56
N LEU A 46 -4.86 0.00 3.73
CA LEU A 46 -3.88 -0.68 2.88
C LEU A 46 -4.30 -0.66 1.41
N PHE A 47 -5.53 -1.13 1.13
CA PHE A 47 -6.06 -1.18 -0.23
C PHE A 47 -6.24 0.22 -0.83
N ARG A 48 -6.57 1.23 -0.02
CA ARG A 48 -6.62 2.64 -0.46
C ARG A 48 -5.25 3.15 -0.85
N ALA A 49 -4.22 2.91 -0.03
CA ALA A 49 -2.86 3.29 -0.33
C ALA A 49 -2.37 2.64 -1.62
N VAL A 50 -2.64 1.34 -1.81
CA VAL A 50 -2.26 0.63 -3.04
C VAL A 50 -3.05 1.11 -4.25
N ALA A 51 -4.37 1.31 -4.13
CA ALA A 51 -5.20 1.86 -5.21
C ALA A 51 -4.73 3.25 -5.65
N GLU A 52 -4.27 4.08 -4.71
CA GLU A 52 -3.67 5.36 -5.05
C GLU A 52 -2.37 5.21 -5.86
N GLN A 53 -1.50 4.26 -5.50
CA GLN A 53 -0.23 4.03 -6.21
C GLN A 53 -0.42 3.41 -7.60
N VAL A 54 -1.33 2.44 -7.74
CA VAL A 54 -1.44 1.62 -8.96
C VAL A 54 -2.60 2.01 -9.86
N LEU A 55 -3.64 2.66 -9.30
CA LEU A 55 -4.85 3.07 -10.02
C LEU A 55 -5.09 4.59 -9.97
N HIS A 56 -4.19 5.36 -9.34
CA HIS A 56 -4.27 6.82 -9.16
C HIS A 56 -5.58 7.30 -8.49
N SER A 57 -6.25 6.42 -7.73
CA SER A 57 -7.48 6.76 -7.05
C SER A 57 -7.79 5.83 -5.86
N GLN A 58 -7.77 6.40 -4.65
CA GLN A 58 -8.17 5.68 -3.42
C GLN A 58 -9.61 5.16 -3.45
N SER A 59 -10.52 5.75 -4.25
CA SER A 59 -11.92 5.28 -4.33
C SER A 59 -12.04 3.89 -4.94
N ARG A 60 -11.01 3.44 -5.67
CA ARG A 60 -10.92 2.11 -6.30
C ARG A 60 -10.38 1.03 -5.35
N HIS A 61 -10.27 1.30 -4.05
CA HIS A 61 -9.76 0.33 -3.06
C HIS A 61 -10.53 -1.00 -3.03
N VAL A 62 -11.84 -1.00 -3.34
CA VAL A 62 -12.65 -2.23 -3.43
C VAL A 62 -12.17 -3.10 -4.59
N GLU A 63 -11.84 -2.50 -5.73
CA GLU A 63 -11.30 -3.21 -6.89
C GLU A 63 -9.96 -3.88 -6.54
N VAL A 64 -9.08 -3.16 -5.84
CA VAL A 64 -7.80 -3.69 -5.37
C VAL A 64 -7.98 -4.84 -4.37
N ARG A 65 -8.93 -4.71 -3.42
CA ARG A 65 -9.25 -5.79 -2.46
C ARG A 65 -9.73 -7.05 -3.19
N MET A 66 -10.68 -6.92 -4.11
CA MET A 66 -11.20 -8.06 -4.87
C MET A 66 -10.16 -8.66 -5.82
N ALA A 67 -9.26 -7.85 -6.37
CA ALA A 67 -8.11 -8.35 -7.13
C ALA A 67 -7.16 -9.17 -6.24
N CYS A 68 -6.84 -8.68 -5.03
CA CYS A 68 -6.02 -9.40 -4.05
C CYS A 68 -6.64 -10.77 -3.69
N ILE A 69 -7.92 -10.81 -3.33
CA ILE A 69 -8.62 -12.05 -2.96
C ILE A 69 -8.60 -13.07 -4.12
N ARG A 70 -8.83 -12.61 -5.36
CA ARG A 70 -8.74 -13.47 -6.56
C ARG A 70 -7.32 -13.99 -6.76
N TYR A 71 -6.32 -13.11 -6.64
CA TYR A 71 -4.92 -13.51 -6.80
C TYR A 71 -4.48 -14.54 -5.75
N LEU A 72 -4.89 -14.36 -4.49
CA LEU A 72 -4.67 -15.34 -3.43
C LEU A 72 -5.30 -16.69 -3.80
N ARG A 73 -6.57 -16.69 -4.24
CA ARG A 73 -7.29 -17.90 -4.65
C ARG A 73 -6.59 -18.63 -5.80
N ASP A 74 -6.18 -17.90 -6.82
CA ASP A 74 -5.56 -18.45 -8.03
C ASP A 74 -4.12 -18.95 -7.80
N ASN A 75 -3.50 -18.59 -6.67
CA ASN A 75 -2.14 -18.97 -6.29
C ASN A 75 -2.11 -19.61 -4.90
N ARG A 76 -3.17 -20.36 -4.54
CA ARG A 76 -3.36 -20.94 -3.20
C ARG A 76 -2.12 -21.66 -2.68
N GLU A 77 -1.45 -22.43 -3.53
CA GLU A 77 -0.26 -23.21 -3.21
C GLU A 77 0.91 -22.36 -2.67
N LYS A 78 0.94 -21.06 -2.98
CA LYS A 78 1.96 -20.12 -2.49
C LYS A 78 1.63 -19.50 -1.14
N PHE A 79 0.35 -19.42 -0.80
CA PHE A 79 -0.13 -18.60 0.34
C PHE A 79 -0.72 -19.42 1.47
N GLU A 80 -1.30 -20.59 1.18
CA GLU A 80 -2.03 -21.40 2.15
C GLU A 80 -1.20 -21.76 3.38
N ALA A 81 0.09 -22.04 3.21
CA ALA A 81 1.00 -22.35 4.31
C ALA A 81 1.21 -21.19 5.31
N PHE A 82 0.89 -19.96 4.94
CA PHE A 82 1.02 -18.76 5.78
C PHE A 82 -0.30 -18.31 6.40
N ILE A 83 -1.38 -19.05 6.18
CA ILE A 83 -2.73 -18.70 6.65
C ILE A 83 -3.12 -19.65 7.78
N GLU A 84 -3.61 -19.07 8.88
CA GLU A 84 -4.14 -19.84 9.99
C GLU A 84 -5.58 -20.29 9.71
N GLY A 85 -5.82 -21.59 9.84
CA GLY A 85 -7.13 -22.21 9.66
C GLY A 85 -7.46 -22.49 8.19
N SER A 86 -8.76 -22.51 7.88
CA SER A 86 -9.22 -22.79 6.52
C SER A 86 -8.93 -21.63 5.57
N PHE A 87 -8.23 -21.93 4.47
CA PHE A 87 -7.95 -20.97 3.41
C PHE A 87 -9.22 -20.32 2.85
N GLU A 88 -10.30 -21.09 2.67
CA GLU A 88 -11.55 -20.55 2.14
C GLU A 88 -12.24 -19.62 3.14
N GLU A 89 -12.18 -19.92 4.44
CA GLU A 89 -12.71 -19.05 5.47
C GLU A 89 -11.89 -17.76 5.57
N TYR A 90 -10.57 -17.84 5.41
CA TYR A 90 -9.69 -16.69 5.33
C TYR A 90 -10.08 -15.76 4.18
N LEU A 91 -10.22 -16.28 2.96
CA LEU A 91 -10.65 -15.48 1.81
C LEU A 91 -12.03 -14.84 2.03
N LYS A 92 -12.97 -15.59 2.62
CA LYS A 92 -14.29 -15.07 2.95
C LYS A 92 -14.22 -13.94 3.98
N ARG A 93 -13.35 -14.03 4.99
CA ARG A 93 -13.13 -12.94 5.95
C ARG A 93 -12.57 -11.70 5.25
N LEU A 94 -11.63 -11.87 4.32
CA LEU A 94 -11.05 -10.75 3.56
C LEU A 94 -12.07 -9.95 2.73
N GLU A 95 -13.22 -10.53 2.39
CA GLU A 95 -14.32 -9.81 1.72
C GLU A 95 -14.94 -8.72 2.64
N ASN A 96 -14.83 -8.87 3.96
CA ASN A 96 -15.27 -7.85 4.92
C ASN A 96 -14.33 -6.63 4.88
N PRO A 97 -14.82 -5.41 4.56
CA PRO A 97 -13.99 -4.20 4.50
C PRO A 97 -13.29 -3.81 5.81
N GLN A 98 -13.72 -4.39 6.93
CA GLN A 98 -13.16 -4.17 8.27
C GLN A 98 -12.19 -5.28 8.70
N GLU A 99 -11.99 -6.31 7.87
CA GLU A 99 -11.04 -7.37 8.17
C GLU A 99 -9.62 -6.81 8.23
N TRP A 100 -8.87 -7.28 9.22
CA TRP A 100 -7.47 -6.93 9.38
C TRP A 100 -6.64 -7.63 8.31
N VAL A 101 -5.72 -6.88 7.72
CA VAL A 101 -4.84 -7.35 6.64
C VAL A 101 -3.39 -7.16 7.06
N GLY A 102 -2.51 -7.98 6.51
CA GLY A 102 -1.11 -8.03 6.90
C GLY A 102 -0.18 -8.48 5.78
N GLN A 103 0.85 -9.23 6.17
CA GLN A 103 1.95 -9.60 5.30
C GLN A 103 1.51 -10.44 4.10
N VAL A 104 0.48 -11.27 4.25
CA VAL A 104 -0.06 -12.10 3.18
C VAL A 104 -0.63 -11.22 2.05
N GLU A 105 -1.46 -10.24 2.40
CA GLU A 105 -2.03 -9.30 1.41
C GLU A 105 -0.94 -8.43 0.79
N ILE A 106 0.01 -7.95 1.59
CA ILE A 106 1.15 -7.15 1.09
C ILE A 106 1.95 -7.96 0.06
N SER A 107 2.28 -9.21 0.37
CA SER A 107 3.01 -10.10 -0.54
C SER A 107 2.21 -10.39 -1.82
N ALA A 108 0.91 -10.66 -1.69
CA ALA A 108 0.03 -10.89 -2.83
C ALA A 108 -0.07 -9.67 -3.74
N LEU A 109 -0.31 -8.49 -3.16
CA LEU A 109 -0.38 -7.21 -3.89
C LEU A 109 0.95 -6.87 -4.57
N SER A 110 2.08 -7.15 -3.90
CA SER A 110 3.41 -6.94 -4.45
C SER A 110 3.65 -7.77 -5.71
N LEU A 111 3.38 -9.08 -5.63
CA LEU A 111 3.53 -9.98 -6.76
C LEU A 111 2.55 -9.66 -7.89
N MET A 112 1.29 -9.37 -7.56
CA MET A 112 0.22 -9.08 -8.52
C MET A 112 0.50 -7.81 -9.33
N TYR A 113 0.90 -6.72 -8.67
CA TYR A 113 1.21 -5.45 -9.33
C TYR A 113 2.67 -5.30 -9.77
N ARG A 114 3.52 -6.29 -9.46
CA ARG A 114 4.97 -6.24 -9.67
C ARG A 114 5.57 -4.96 -9.10
N LYS A 115 5.33 -4.72 -7.81
CA LYS A 115 5.84 -3.57 -7.05
C LYS A 115 6.29 -3.98 -5.67
N ASP A 116 7.44 -3.51 -5.22
CA ASP A 116 7.90 -3.77 -3.86
C ASP A 116 7.30 -2.76 -2.86
N PHE A 117 7.08 -3.24 -1.63
CA PHE A 117 6.54 -2.44 -0.53
C PHE A 117 7.66 -1.94 0.37
N VAL A 118 7.74 -0.62 0.49
CA VAL A 118 8.67 0.08 1.37
C VAL A 118 7.86 0.81 2.44
N ILE A 119 8.11 0.50 3.71
CA ILE A 119 7.41 1.13 4.84
C ILE A 119 8.34 2.07 5.57
N TYR A 120 7.92 3.33 5.66
CA TYR A 120 8.56 4.33 6.48
C TYR A 120 7.80 4.48 7.80
N GLN A 121 8.47 4.25 8.93
CA GLN A 121 7.86 4.31 10.27
C GLN A 121 8.31 5.52 11.07
N GLU A 122 9.59 5.88 11.00
CA GLU A 122 10.20 6.93 11.80
C GLU A 122 11.02 7.91 10.95
N PRO A 123 11.08 9.20 11.31
CA PRO A 123 11.87 10.18 10.60
C PRO A 123 13.37 9.90 10.74
N ASN A 124 14.13 10.03 9.65
CA ASN A 124 15.57 9.80 9.59
C ASN A 124 16.03 8.36 9.89
N VAL A 125 15.09 7.40 9.89
CA VAL A 125 15.38 5.97 9.97
C VAL A 125 15.21 5.35 8.59
N SER A 126 16.11 4.44 8.23
CA SER A 126 16.00 3.69 6.96
C SER A 126 14.66 2.95 6.92
N PRO A 127 13.93 3.01 5.80
CA PRO A 127 12.66 2.31 5.69
C PRO A 127 12.85 0.79 5.69
N SER A 128 11.78 0.08 6.06
CA SER A 128 11.74 -1.38 5.96
C SER A 128 11.28 -1.79 4.56
N HIS A 129 12.07 -2.64 3.91
CA HIS A 129 11.66 -3.33 2.68
C HIS A 129 10.85 -4.56 3.07
N VAL A 130 9.53 -4.47 2.94
CA VAL A 130 8.60 -5.51 3.39
C VAL A 130 8.42 -6.60 2.35
N THR A 131 8.80 -6.30 1.10
CA THR A 131 8.96 -7.27 0.02
C THR A 131 10.27 -6.99 -0.70
N GLU A 132 10.92 -8.04 -1.20
CA GLU A 132 12.25 -7.97 -1.81
C GLU A 132 12.26 -8.73 -3.15
N ASN A 133 11.23 -8.51 -3.97
CA ASN A 133 11.11 -9.17 -5.27
C ASN A 133 12.00 -8.54 -6.35
N ASN A 134 12.63 -7.41 -6.05
CA ASN A 134 13.45 -6.60 -6.98
C ASN A 134 12.64 -6.16 -8.20
N PHE A 135 11.40 -5.76 -7.97
CA PHE A 135 10.57 -5.21 -9.02
C PHE A 135 10.99 -3.78 -9.38
N PRO A 136 10.85 -3.37 -10.65
CA PRO A 136 11.20 -2.04 -11.12
C PRO A 136 10.24 -0.94 -10.64
#